data_AF-A0A535WJ86-F1
#
_entry.id   AF-A0A535WJ86-F1
#
_cell.length_a   1.000
_cell.length_b   1.000
_cell.length_c   1.000
_cell.angle_alpha   90.00
_cell.angle_beta   90.00
_cell.angle_gamma   90.00
#
_symmetry.space_group_name_H-M   'P 1'
#
loop_
_entity.id
_entity.type
_entity.pdbx_description
1 polymer ?
#
loop_
_entity_poly.entity_id
_entity_poly.type
_entity_poly.pdbx_seq_one_letter_code
_entity_poly.pdbx_strand_id
1 'polypeptide(L)'
;MNLTAELRNLGDVRAPDSLRLSLLGDAYAEIDSEMGRLLVAFNAGGISAVNRAGRSDDFELWFGRRMGRPLKRVDAVPEHLVRKLRFDLRGLTPFERDVLLKTAQIPRGQVRSYGWVAREIGRPAAVRAVGTALANNPIPYFIPCHRVVRSDGVIGNYGMGGPEAKKQILRLEGADPDAIEAWARRGVRYHGSDTTHIFCFPTCSHARRVQERHRVGFGSEREAFAAGYRPCKVCRPALAA
;
A
#
# COMPACT_ATOMS: atom_id res chain seq x y z
N MET A 1 13.06 48.42 -7.49
CA MET A 1 13.17 47.17 -8.27
C MET A 1 11.77 46.63 -8.49
N ASN A 2 11.40 46.32 -9.74
CA ASN A 2 10.04 45.91 -10.11
C ASN A 2 9.94 44.38 -10.06
N LEU A 3 9.28 43.85 -9.02
CA LEU A 3 9.09 42.41 -8.80
C LEU A 3 8.57 41.67 -10.05
N THR A 4 7.74 42.34 -10.83
CA THR A 4 7.11 41.79 -12.04
C THR A 4 8.12 41.51 -13.15
N ALA A 5 9.19 42.31 -13.24
CA ALA A 5 10.27 42.12 -14.21
C ALA A 5 11.20 40.96 -13.78
N GLU A 6 11.45 40.82 -12.48
CA GLU A 6 12.26 39.71 -11.93
C GLU A 6 11.55 38.35 -12.10
N LEU A 7 10.23 38.30 -11.88
CA LEU A 7 9.45 37.08 -12.08
C LEU A 7 9.42 36.61 -13.55
N ARG A 8 9.47 37.54 -14.52
CA ARG A 8 9.50 37.19 -15.96
C ARG A 8 10.83 36.55 -16.38
N ASN A 9 11.93 36.92 -15.72
CA ASN A 9 13.26 36.46 -16.06
C ASN A 9 13.69 35.21 -15.25
N LEU A 10 12.82 34.64 -14.41
CA LEU A 10 13.14 33.46 -13.59
C LEU A 10 13.57 32.25 -14.43
N GLY A 11 13.05 32.12 -15.66
CA GLY A 11 13.44 31.06 -16.59
C GLY A 11 14.89 31.16 -17.09
N ASP A 12 15.49 32.36 -17.01
CA ASP A 12 16.87 32.65 -17.44
C ASP A 12 17.86 32.63 -16.27
N VAL A 13 17.37 32.53 -15.03
CA VAL A 13 18.21 32.45 -13.84
C VAL A 13 18.71 31.02 -13.68
N ARG A 14 20.01 30.80 -13.90
CA ARG A 14 20.68 29.55 -13.51
C ARG A 14 20.72 29.48 -11.99
N ALA A 15 20.18 28.38 -11.43
CA ALA A 15 20.31 28.09 -10.01
C ALA A 15 21.82 28.03 -9.63
N PRO A 16 22.23 28.64 -8.51
CA PRO A 16 23.60 28.53 -7.99
C PRO A 16 24.08 27.08 -7.93
N ASP A 17 25.36 26.83 -8.21
CA ASP A 17 25.95 25.48 -8.12
C ASP A 17 25.87 24.88 -6.70
N SER A 18 25.63 25.72 -5.69
CA SER A 18 25.38 25.33 -4.30
C SER A 18 23.97 24.80 -4.04
N LEU A 19 23.00 25.03 -4.94
CA LEU A 19 21.67 24.41 -4.90
C LEU A 19 21.79 22.96 -5.35
N ARG A 20 22.01 22.07 -4.38
CA ARG A 20 22.03 20.64 -4.61
C ARG A 20 20.65 20.21 -5.12
N LEU A 21 20.62 19.43 -6.21
CA LEU A 21 19.40 18.77 -6.69
C LEU A 21 18.68 17.99 -5.58
N SER A 22 19.42 17.50 -4.57
CA SER A 22 18.86 16.85 -3.38
C SER A 22 17.92 17.73 -2.54
N LEU A 23 17.94 19.05 -2.72
CA LEU A 23 17.07 20.02 -2.06
C LEU A 23 15.83 20.40 -2.92
N LEU A 24 15.89 20.21 -4.24
CA LEU A 24 14.86 20.69 -5.19
C LEU A 24 14.18 19.60 -6.03
N GLY A 25 14.74 18.39 -6.08
CA GLY A 25 14.24 17.29 -6.89
C GLY A 25 14.63 15.93 -6.32
N ASP A 26 14.23 14.88 -7.04
CA ASP A 26 14.42 13.50 -6.60
C ASP A 26 15.41 12.79 -7.53
N ALA A 27 16.17 11.85 -6.99
CA ALA A 27 16.95 10.91 -7.78
C ALA A 27 16.11 9.66 -8.07
N TYR A 28 16.43 8.92 -9.13
CA TYR A 28 15.85 7.59 -9.33
C TYR A 28 16.85 6.61 -9.91
N ALA A 29 16.64 5.33 -9.60
CA ALA A 29 17.38 4.21 -10.15
C ALA A 29 16.47 2.99 -10.30
N GLU A 30 16.95 2.00 -11.05
CA GLU A 30 16.29 0.70 -11.16
C GLU A 30 16.68 -0.21 -10.01
N ILE A 31 15.75 -1.03 -9.55
CA ILE A 31 16.02 -2.15 -8.65
C ILE A 31 15.34 -3.42 -9.18
N ASP A 32 15.95 -4.57 -8.88
CA ASP A 32 15.28 -5.85 -9.06
C ASP A 32 14.30 -6.11 -7.92
N SER A 33 13.17 -6.74 -8.25
CA SER A 33 12.14 -7.13 -7.30
C SER A 33 11.46 -8.42 -7.74
N GLU A 34 10.67 -9.01 -6.85
CA GLU A 34 9.85 -10.18 -7.17
C GLU A 34 8.80 -9.88 -8.26
N MET A 35 8.51 -8.61 -8.52
CA MET A 35 7.62 -8.15 -9.59
C MET A 35 8.33 -7.86 -10.92
N GLY A 36 9.64 -8.11 -10.99
CA GLY A 36 10.51 -7.63 -12.05
C GLY A 36 11.17 -6.30 -11.69
N ARG A 37 11.74 -5.63 -12.68
CA ARG A 37 12.45 -4.37 -12.49
C ARG A 37 11.50 -3.23 -12.12
N LEU A 38 11.89 -2.44 -11.13
CA LEU A 38 11.16 -1.27 -10.64
C LEU A 38 12.02 -0.02 -10.77
N LEU A 39 11.41 1.09 -11.18
CA LEU A 39 11.99 2.43 -11.09
C LEU A 39 11.61 3.03 -9.73
N VAL A 40 12.60 3.43 -8.95
CA VAL A 40 12.41 3.94 -7.59
C VAL A 40 12.95 5.36 -7.50
N ALA A 41 12.06 6.33 -7.27
CA ALA A 41 12.40 7.71 -6.99
C ALA A 41 12.59 7.91 -5.48
N PHE A 42 13.61 8.70 -5.11
CA PHE A 42 13.97 8.96 -3.72
C PHE A 42 14.67 10.29 -3.53
N ASN A 43 14.67 10.77 -2.29
CA ASN A 43 15.43 11.93 -1.82
C ASN A 43 15.80 11.76 -0.34
N ALA A 44 16.30 12.82 0.30
CA ALA A 44 16.68 12.80 1.71
C ALA A 44 15.54 12.42 2.69
N GLY A 45 14.29 12.63 2.28
CA GLY A 45 13.09 12.26 3.04
C GLY A 45 12.66 10.80 2.89
N GLY A 46 13.17 10.08 1.88
CA GLY A 46 12.85 8.68 1.62
C GLY A 46 12.46 8.39 0.18
N ILE A 47 11.86 7.22 -0.03
CA ILE A 47 11.27 6.82 -1.30
C ILE A 47 10.02 7.67 -1.54
N SER A 48 9.93 8.30 -2.71
CA SER A 48 8.86 9.23 -3.07
C SER A 48 7.94 8.68 -4.14
N ALA A 49 8.44 7.84 -5.03
CA ALA A 49 7.62 7.16 -6.02
C ALA A 49 8.21 5.82 -6.49
N VAL A 50 7.34 4.94 -6.96
CA VAL A 50 7.70 3.68 -7.60
C VAL A 50 6.83 3.44 -8.83
N ASN A 51 7.45 2.94 -9.89
CA ASN A 51 6.74 2.41 -11.05
C ASN A 51 7.44 1.15 -11.57
N ARG A 52 6.74 0.35 -12.38
CA ARG A 52 7.39 -0.75 -13.11
C ARG A 52 8.40 -0.16 -14.10
N ALA A 53 9.53 -0.83 -14.28
CA ALA A 53 10.46 -0.47 -15.32
C ALA A 53 9.78 -0.66 -16.69
N GLY A 54 9.76 0.43 -17.45
CA GLY A 54 9.26 0.51 -18.82
C GLY A 54 10.15 1.51 -19.55
N ARG A 55 9.57 2.53 -20.19
CA ARG A 55 10.35 3.68 -20.68
C ARG A 55 10.58 4.67 -19.54
N SER A 56 11.84 5.04 -19.30
CA SER A 56 12.21 6.02 -18.27
C SER A 56 11.52 7.38 -18.46
N ASP A 57 11.37 7.82 -19.71
CA ASP A 57 10.75 9.09 -20.07
C ASP A 57 9.30 9.19 -19.56
N ASP A 58 8.55 8.07 -19.61
CA ASP A 58 7.17 8.02 -19.13
C ASP A 58 7.11 8.20 -17.60
N PHE A 59 8.09 7.64 -16.89
CA PHE A 59 8.20 7.78 -15.44
C PHE A 59 8.58 9.21 -15.04
N GLU A 60 9.57 9.81 -15.72
CA GLU A 60 9.97 11.21 -15.48
C GLU A 60 8.83 12.19 -15.76
N LEU A 61 8.11 12.01 -16.87
CA LEU A 61 6.95 12.83 -17.22
C LEU A 61 5.80 12.68 -16.22
N TRP A 62 5.48 11.44 -15.83
CA TRP A 62 4.47 11.18 -14.80
C TRP A 62 4.86 11.81 -13.46
N PHE A 63 6.13 11.65 -13.07
CA PHE A 63 6.66 12.16 -11.81
C PHE A 63 6.61 13.69 -11.77
N GLY A 64 7.08 14.36 -12.83
CA GLY A 64 7.01 15.82 -12.96
C GLY A 64 5.58 16.35 -12.87
N ARG A 65 4.62 15.72 -13.57
CA ARG A 65 3.20 16.10 -13.50
C ARG A 65 2.58 15.89 -12.11
N ARG A 66 2.92 14.79 -11.43
CA ARG A 66 2.30 14.41 -10.15
C ARG A 66 2.94 15.11 -8.95
N MET A 67 4.26 15.17 -8.92
CA MET A 67 5.03 15.64 -7.77
C MET A 67 5.47 17.10 -7.91
N GLY A 68 5.41 17.67 -9.12
CA GLY A 68 5.75 19.07 -9.37
C GLY A 68 7.24 19.39 -9.16
N ARG A 69 8.12 18.39 -9.30
CA ARG A 69 9.58 18.55 -9.11
C ARG A 69 10.36 17.64 -10.06
N PRO A 70 11.61 17.99 -10.42
CA PRO A 70 12.39 17.24 -11.39
C PRO A 70 12.90 15.90 -10.83
N LEU A 71 13.19 14.98 -11.75
CA LEU A 71 13.77 13.66 -11.47
C LEU A 71 15.13 13.54 -12.17
N LYS A 72 16.13 12.96 -11.51
CA LYS A 72 17.45 12.71 -12.08
C LYS A 72 17.85 11.25 -11.97
N ARG A 73 18.23 10.61 -13.09
CA ARG A 73 18.72 9.23 -13.08
C ARG A 73 20.07 9.13 -12.38
N VAL A 74 20.22 8.10 -11.56
CA VAL A 74 21.48 7.69 -10.93
C VAL A 74 21.64 6.17 -11.06
N ASP A 75 22.83 5.66 -10.76
CA ASP A 75 23.16 4.24 -11.02
C ASP A 75 22.47 3.27 -10.05
N ALA A 76 22.22 3.69 -8.81
CA ALA A 76 21.65 2.81 -7.80
C ALA A 76 20.83 3.57 -6.74
N VAL A 77 19.85 2.88 -6.16
CA VAL A 77 19.16 3.33 -4.95
C VAL A 77 20.08 3.08 -3.75
N PRO A 78 20.32 4.08 -2.88
CA PRO A 78 21.10 3.90 -1.66
C PRO A 78 20.54 2.77 -0.80
N GLU A 79 21.40 1.80 -0.44
CA GLU A 79 20.99 0.58 0.26
C GLU A 79 20.23 0.86 1.57
N HIS A 80 20.62 1.93 2.28
CA HIS A 80 19.98 2.32 3.53
C HIS A 80 18.50 2.68 3.37
N LEU A 81 18.07 3.20 2.21
CA LEU A 81 16.67 3.52 1.91
C LEU A 81 15.82 2.27 1.72
N VAL A 82 16.43 1.20 1.18
CA VAL A 82 15.76 -0.09 0.98
C VAL A 82 15.70 -0.87 2.30
N ARG A 83 16.76 -0.82 3.11
CA ARG A 83 16.84 -1.49 4.43
C ARG A 83 15.96 -0.82 5.49
N LYS A 84 15.95 0.51 5.54
CA LYS A 84 15.13 1.30 6.46
C LYS A 84 14.14 2.11 5.63
N LEU A 85 13.07 1.45 5.20
CA LEU A 85 12.02 2.07 4.39
C LEU A 85 11.51 3.35 5.08
N ARG A 86 11.81 4.48 4.45
CA ARG A 86 11.24 5.79 4.75
C ARG A 86 10.50 6.27 3.51
N PHE A 87 9.36 6.91 3.73
CA PHE A 87 8.51 7.38 2.65
C PHE A 87 8.41 8.90 2.68
N ASP A 88 8.75 9.53 1.56
CA ASP A 88 8.45 10.95 1.35
C ASP A 88 7.02 11.07 0.84
N LEU A 89 6.10 11.39 1.76
CA LEU A 89 4.68 11.56 1.49
C LEU A 89 4.26 13.04 1.40
N ARG A 90 5.21 13.94 1.16
CA ARG A 90 4.90 15.36 0.88
C ARG A 90 4.01 15.46 -0.36
N GLY A 91 3.16 16.47 -0.40
CA GLY A 91 2.17 16.64 -1.47
C GLY A 91 0.90 15.79 -1.30
N LEU A 92 0.92 14.73 -0.47
CA LEU A 92 -0.30 14.00 -0.13
C LEU A 92 -1.10 14.71 0.96
N THR A 93 -2.42 14.61 0.89
CA THR A 93 -3.34 15.08 1.93
C THR A 93 -3.14 14.29 3.23
N PRO A 94 -3.51 14.83 4.41
CA PRO A 94 -3.44 14.08 5.67
C PRO A 94 -4.17 12.73 5.60
N PHE A 95 -5.35 12.70 4.95
CA PHE A 95 -6.12 11.47 4.76
C PHE A 95 -5.37 10.41 3.94
N GLU A 96 -4.78 10.79 2.80
CA GLU A 96 -4.00 9.86 1.98
C GLU A 96 -2.79 9.33 2.74
N ARG A 97 -2.09 10.18 3.49
CA ARG A 97 -0.95 9.76 4.33
C ARG A 97 -1.38 8.71 5.35
N ASP A 98 -2.47 8.95 6.07
CA ASP A 98 -2.99 8.01 7.06
C ASP A 98 -3.35 6.65 6.41
N VAL A 99 -4.01 6.67 5.25
CA VAL A 99 -4.34 5.46 4.47
C VAL A 99 -3.09 4.68 4.10
N LEU A 100 -2.09 5.35 3.51
CA LEU A 100 -0.87 4.71 3.04
C LEU A 100 -0.02 4.15 4.20
N LEU A 101 0.17 4.95 5.26
CA LEU A 101 0.92 4.52 6.45
C LEU A 101 0.23 3.37 7.17
N LYS A 102 -1.11 3.38 7.27
CA LYS A 102 -1.85 2.26 7.84
C LYS A 102 -1.73 1.00 6.98
N THR A 103 -1.78 1.16 5.67
CA THR A 103 -1.62 0.05 4.71
C THR A 103 -0.22 -0.57 4.79
N ALA A 104 0.82 0.24 5.00
CA ALA A 104 2.19 -0.23 5.21
C ALA A 104 2.36 -1.15 6.44
N GLN A 105 1.43 -1.10 7.41
CA GLN A 105 1.44 -1.96 8.59
C GLN A 105 0.85 -3.36 8.33
N ILE A 106 0.22 -3.61 7.19
CA ILE A 106 -0.34 -4.93 6.87
C ILE A 106 0.82 -5.89 6.60
N PRO A 107 0.99 -6.99 7.38
CA PRO A 107 2.13 -7.88 7.20
C PRO A 107 2.14 -8.58 5.84
N ARG A 108 3.33 -8.93 5.35
CA ARG A 108 3.52 -9.76 4.16
C ARG A 108 2.72 -11.07 4.29
N GLY A 109 2.05 -11.46 3.21
CA GLY A 109 1.24 -12.68 3.15
C GLY A 109 -0.11 -12.56 3.85
N GLN A 110 -0.49 -11.35 4.29
CA GLN A 110 -1.80 -11.07 4.86
C GLN A 110 -2.55 -10.02 4.04
N VAL A 111 -3.88 -10.10 4.08
CA VAL A 111 -4.77 -9.10 3.46
C VAL A 111 -5.73 -8.50 4.47
N ARG A 112 -6.17 -7.26 4.21
CA ARG A 112 -7.22 -6.57 4.95
C ARG A 112 -8.23 -5.95 3.99
N SER A 113 -9.43 -5.65 4.47
CA SER A 113 -10.42 -5.00 3.63
C SER A 113 -10.20 -3.48 3.56
N TYR A 114 -10.73 -2.81 2.53
CA TYR A 114 -10.79 -1.34 2.51
C TYR A 114 -11.49 -0.78 3.75
N GLY A 115 -12.55 -1.45 4.22
CA GLY A 115 -13.26 -1.09 5.45
C GLY A 115 -12.40 -1.22 6.71
N TRP A 116 -11.49 -2.20 6.74
CA TRP A 116 -10.52 -2.33 7.83
C TRP A 116 -9.59 -1.11 7.87
N VAL A 117 -9.04 -0.69 6.74
CA VAL A 117 -8.17 0.50 6.68
C VAL A 117 -8.93 1.75 7.10
N ALA A 118 -10.15 1.94 6.58
CA ALA A 118 -11.02 3.08 6.92
C ALA A 118 -11.28 3.17 8.43
N ARG A 119 -11.59 2.05 9.07
CA ARG A 119 -11.77 1.96 10.53
C ARG A 119 -10.49 2.27 11.28
N GLU A 120 -9.37 1.72 10.83
CA GLU A 120 -8.06 1.86 11.48
C GLU A 120 -7.46 3.27 11.44
N ILE A 121 -7.91 4.11 10.53
CA ILE A 121 -7.57 5.54 10.47
C ILE A 121 -8.64 6.43 11.13
N GLY A 122 -9.60 5.83 11.86
CA GLY A 122 -10.66 6.56 12.55
C GLY A 122 -11.75 7.14 11.64
N ARG A 123 -11.85 6.68 10.39
CA ARG A 123 -12.84 7.16 9.40
C ARG A 123 -13.64 6.01 8.78
N PRO A 124 -14.44 5.26 9.56
CA PRO A 124 -15.10 4.02 9.10
C PRO A 124 -16.01 4.21 7.88
N ALA A 125 -16.63 5.38 7.71
CA ALA A 125 -17.48 5.69 6.54
C ALA A 125 -16.69 5.96 5.24
N ALA A 126 -15.36 6.15 5.31
CA ALA A 126 -14.54 6.61 4.19
C ALA A 126 -14.05 5.48 3.26
N VAL A 127 -14.71 4.32 3.22
CA VAL A 127 -14.25 3.11 2.50
C VAL A 127 -13.94 3.38 1.02
N ARG A 128 -14.79 4.13 0.32
CA ARG A 128 -14.56 4.50 -1.09
C ARG A 128 -13.36 5.43 -1.26
N ALA A 129 -13.22 6.41 -0.38
CA ALA A 129 -12.09 7.35 -0.38
C ALA A 129 -10.76 6.64 -0.11
N VAL A 130 -10.75 5.63 0.78
CA VAL A 130 -9.59 4.74 0.98
C VAL A 130 -9.21 4.04 -0.33
N GLY A 131 -10.20 3.52 -1.07
CA GLY A 131 -9.99 2.92 -2.38
C GLY A 131 -9.31 3.87 -3.36
N THR A 132 -9.78 5.11 -3.45
CA THR A 132 -9.18 6.16 -4.29
C THR A 132 -7.76 6.51 -3.88
N ALA A 133 -7.50 6.69 -2.58
CA ALA A 133 -6.16 6.97 -2.07
C ALA A 133 -5.17 5.85 -2.40
N LEU A 134 -5.59 4.58 -2.27
CA LEU A 134 -4.76 3.41 -2.60
C LEU A 134 -4.55 3.23 -4.11
N ALA A 135 -5.53 3.58 -4.94
CA ALA A 135 -5.40 3.58 -6.39
C ALA A 135 -4.36 4.62 -6.86
N ASN A 136 -4.24 5.74 -6.14
CA ASN A 136 -3.29 6.81 -6.41
C ASN A 136 -2.00 6.70 -5.57
N ASN A 137 -1.72 5.54 -4.96
CA ASN A 137 -0.50 5.32 -4.20
C ASN A 137 0.73 5.59 -5.08
N PRO A 138 1.57 6.61 -4.79
CA PRO A 138 2.75 6.90 -5.58
C PRO A 138 3.88 5.89 -5.34
N ILE A 139 3.83 5.14 -4.23
CA ILE A 139 4.88 4.20 -3.79
C ILE A 139 4.28 2.79 -3.72
N PRO A 140 3.75 2.23 -4.82
CA PRO A 140 3.27 0.86 -4.82
C PRO A 140 4.44 -0.11 -4.57
N TYR A 141 4.14 -1.38 -4.30
CA TYR A 141 5.09 -2.41 -3.82
C TYR A 141 5.61 -2.17 -2.40
N PHE A 142 6.28 -1.04 -2.10
CA PHE A 142 6.74 -0.76 -0.73
C PHE A 142 5.62 -0.33 0.20
N ILE A 143 4.66 0.47 -0.28
CA ILE A 143 3.36 0.65 0.38
C ILE A 143 2.39 -0.34 -0.26
N PRO A 144 2.01 -1.41 0.44
CA PRO A 144 1.47 -2.62 -0.19
C PRO A 144 -0.04 -2.51 -0.41
N CYS A 145 -0.47 -1.60 -1.31
CA CYS A 145 -1.88 -1.44 -1.65
C CYS A 145 -2.50 -2.71 -2.28
N HIS A 146 -1.69 -3.65 -2.77
CA HIS A 146 -2.13 -4.98 -3.21
C HIS A 146 -2.64 -5.86 -2.05
N ARG A 147 -2.23 -5.60 -0.79
CA ARG A 147 -2.71 -6.31 0.41
C ARG A 147 -4.10 -5.84 0.87
N VAL A 148 -4.68 -4.82 0.24
CA VAL A 148 -6.03 -4.35 0.55
C VAL A 148 -7.02 -4.87 -0.48
N VAL A 149 -8.02 -5.62 -0.02
CA VAL A 149 -9.01 -6.33 -0.85
C VAL A 149 -10.44 -5.90 -0.52
N ARG A 150 -11.40 -6.33 -1.32
CA ARG A 150 -12.81 -6.07 -1.04
C ARG A 150 -13.28 -6.93 0.15
N SER A 151 -14.25 -6.42 0.91
CA SER A 151 -14.83 -7.15 2.05
C SER A 151 -15.63 -8.38 1.62
N ASP A 152 -16.09 -8.43 0.36
CA ASP A 152 -16.71 -9.61 -0.23
C ASP A 152 -15.71 -10.71 -0.59
N GLY A 153 -14.40 -10.47 -0.43
CA GLY A 153 -13.32 -11.42 -0.70
C GLY A 153 -12.80 -11.41 -2.14
N VAL A 154 -13.37 -10.58 -3.03
CA VAL A 154 -12.90 -10.45 -4.41
C VAL A 154 -11.58 -9.67 -4.46
N ILE A 155 -10.60 -10.20 -5.20
CA ILE A 155 -9.34 -9.51 -5.46
C ILE A 155 -9.54 -8.46 -6.55
N GLY A 156 -9.65 -7.20 -6.12
CA GLY A 156 -9.89 -6.07 -7.03
C GLY A 156 -8.67 -5.67 -7.87
N ASN A 157 -8.83 -4.60 -8.65
CA ASN A 157 -7.78 -4.08 -9.54
C ASN A 157 -6.53 -3.60 -8.77
N TYR A 158 -5.41 -3.51 -9.48
CA TYR A 158 -4.13 -2.99 -9.00
C TYR A 158 -3.50 -2.06 -10.02
N GLY A 159 -3.02 -0.90 -9.55
CA GLY A 159 -2.50 0.18 -10.39
C GLY A 159 -1.30 -0.22 -11.24
N MET A 160 -0.49 -1.20 -10.80
CA MET A 160 0.69 -1.68 -11.55
C MET A 160 0.43 -2.96 -12.36
N GLY A 161 -0.71 -3.07 -13.06
CA GLY A 161 -0.91 -4.13 -14.06
C GLY A 161 -2.09 -5.06 -13.82
N GLY A 162 -3.17 -4.58 -13.22
CA GLY A 162 -4.43 -5.32 -13.23
C GLY A 162 -4.65 -6.27 -12.04
N PRO A 163 -5.82 -6.93 -11.97
CA PRO A 163 -6.13 -7.89 -10.91
C PRO A 163 -5.16 -9.08 -10.87
N GLU A 164 -4.69 -9.57 -12.02
CA GLU A 164 -3.76 -10.70 -12.07
C GLU A 164 -2.38 -10.35 -11.50
N ALA A 165 -1.86 -9.15 -11.77
CA ALA A 165 -0.64 -8.67 -11.12
C ALA A 165 -0.80 -8.63 -9.60
N LYS A 166 -1.98 -8.20 -9.10
CA LYS A 166 -2.28 -8.21 -7.67
C LYS A 166 -2.23 -9.63 -7.09
N LYS A 167 -2.86 -10.59 -7.76
CA LYS A 167 -2.87 -12.00 -7.33
C LYS A 167 -1.46 -12.59 -7.33
N GLN A 168 -0.67 -12.33 -8.37
CA GLN A 168 0.72 -12.79 -8.45
C GLN A 168 1.57 -12.30 -7.27
N ILE A 169 1.51 -11.00 -6.94
CA ILE A 169 2.25 -10.45 -5.80
C ILE A 169 1.80 -11.09 -4.49
N LEU A 170 0.48 -11.23 -4.30
CA LEU A 170 -0.04 -11.89 -3.11
C LEU A 170 0.47 -13.34 -2.97
N ARG A 171 0.56 -14.09 -4.07
CA ARG A 171 1.15 -15.45 -4.08
C ARG A 171 2.63 -15.44 -3.71
N LEU A 172 3.42 -14.53 -4.28
CA LEU A 172 4.84 -14.34 -3.93
C LEU A 172 5.01 -14.02 -2.44
N GLU A 173 4.07 -13.27 -1.86
CA GLU A 173 4.03 -12.97 -0.44
C GLU A 173 3.61 -14.14 0.47
N GLY A 174 3.21 -15.28 -0.10
CA GLY A 174 2.73 -16.44 0.64
C GLY A 174 1.27 -16.35 1.09
N ALA A 175 0.47 -15.50 0.45
CA ALA A 175 -0.99 -15.56 0.53
C ALA A 175 -1.53 -16.46 -0.60
N ASP A 176 -2.76 -16.96 -0.43
CA ASP A 176 -3.46 -17.74 -1.44
C ASP A 176 -4.73 -16.98 -1.89
N PRO A 177 -4.65 -16.18 -2.98
CA PRO A 177 -5.79 -15.44 -3.50
C PRO A 177 -6.97 -16.33 -3.89
N ASP A 178 -6.69 -17.53 -4.41
CA ASP A 178 -7.72 -18.44 -4.92
C ASP A 178 -8.48 -19.08 -3.76
N ALA A 179 -7.78 -19.42 -2.66
CA ALA A 179 -8.42 -19.85 -1.43
C ALA A 179 -9.27 -18.73 -0.79
N ILE A 180 -8.77 -17.48 -0.78
CA ILE A 180 -9.54 -16.32 -0.29
C ILE A 180 -10.85 -16.18 -1.07
N GLU A 181 -10.80 -16.24 -2.39
CA GLU A 181 -11.99 -16.16 -3.26
C GLU A 181 -12.90 -17.39 -3.11
N ALA A 182 -12.35 -18.58 -2.87
CA ALA A 182 -13.13 -19.79 -2.61
C ALA A 182 -13.90 -19.73 -1.28
N TRP A 183 -13.25 -19.30 -0.19
CA TRP A 183 -13.93 -19.06 1.10
C TRP A 183 -15.00 -17.99 0.95
N ALA A 184 -14.70 -16.93 0.21
CA ALA A 184 -15.63 -15.86 -0.07
C ALA A 184 -16.91 -16.36 -0.77
N ARG A 185 -16.77 -17.20 -1.80
CA ARG A 185 -17.90 -17.83 -2.49
C ARG A 185 -18.73 -18.73 -1.58
N ARG A 186 -18.11 -19.37 -0.58
CA ARG A 186 -18.79 -20.18 0.44
C ARG A 186 -19.41 -19.35 1.57
N GLY A 187 -19.42 -18.02 1.45
CA GLY A 187 -19.96 -17.14 2.50
C GLY A 187 -19.01 -16.93 3.69
N VAL A 188 -17.79 -17.44 3.65
CA VAL A 188 -16.82 -17.29 4.75
C VAL A 188 -15.99 -16.03 4.55
N ARG A 189 -15.99 -15.14 5.55
CA ARG A 189 -15.21 -13.89 5.59
C ARG A 189 -14.20 -13.87 6.73
N TYR A 190 -14.45 -14.66 7.77
CA TYR A 190 -13.61 -14.78 8.95
C TYR A 190 -13.41 -16.25 9.31
N HIS A 191 -12.26 -16.55 9.92
CA HIS A 191 -11.98 -17.87 10.51
C HIS A 191 -11.87 -17.77 12.02
N GLY A 192 -12.56 -18.66 12.74
CA GLY A 192 -12.47 -18.89 14.17
C GLY A 192 -11.71 -20.15 14.52
N SER A 193 -11.28 -20.23 15.78
CA SER A 193 -10.81 -21.47 16.43
C SER A 193 -11.80 -21.89 17.51
N ASP A 194 -12.36 -23.09 17.41
CA ASP A 194 -13.30 -23.65 18.41
C ASP A 194 -12.65 -23.90 19.78
N THR A 195 -11.32 -24.05 19.82
CA THR A 195 -10.56 -24.20 21.06
C THR A 195 -10.37 -22.89 21.82
N THR A 196 -10.14 -21.76 21.13
CA THR A 196 -9.83 -20.47 21.78
C THR A 196 -10.97 -19.47 21.72
N HIS A 197 -12.01 -19.73 20.92
CA HIS A 197 -13.11 -18.82 20.63
C HIS A 197 -12.63 -17.44 20.14
N ILE A 198 -11.58 -17.42 19.30
CA ILE A 198 -11.05 -16.21 18.69
C ILE A 198 -11.30 -16.28 17.18
N PHE A 199 -11.89 -15.24 16.60
CA PHE A 199 -12.03 -15.10 15.14
C PHE A 199 -11.06 -14.08 14.55
N CYS A 200 -10.69 -14.29 13.29
CA CYS A 200 -9.63 -13.62 12.56
C CYS A 200 -10.02 -13.37 11.10
N PHE A 201 -9.28 -12.50 10.40
CA PHE A 201 -9.23 -12.59 8.94
C PHE A 201 -8.59 -13.92 8.51
N PRO A 202 -9.01 -14.52 7.38
CA PRO A 202 -8.52 -15.83 6.94
C PRO A 202 -6.99 -15.90 6.76
N THR A 203 -6.36 -14.79 6.38
CA THR A 203 -4.90 -14.70 6.18
C THR A 203 -4.13 -14.27 7.43
N CYS A 204 -4.77 -14.09 8.58
CA CYS A 204 -4.08 -13.80 9.83
C CYS A 204 -3.08 -14.92 10.17
N SER A 205 -1.89 -14.55 10.68
CA SER A 205 -0.88 -15.51 11.14
C SER A 205 -1.42 -16.49 12.19
N HIS A 206 -2.34 -16.05 13.07
CA HIS A 206 -3.00 -16.94 14.02
C HIS A 206 -4.01 -17.87 13.34
N ALA A 207 -4.86 -17.36 12.46
CA ALA A 207 -5.83 -18.17 11.71
C ALA A 207 -5.16 -19.29 10.91
N ARG A 208 -4.03 -18.98 10.26
CA ARG A 208 -3.23 -19.93 9.49
C ARG A 208 -2.65 -21.09 10.31
N ARG A 209 -2.51 -20.94 11.63
CA ARG A 209 -2.00 -21.97 12.54
C ARG A 209 -3.11 -22.83 13.14
N VAL A 210 -4.38 -22.42 13.01
CA VAL A 210 -5.52 -23.23 13.44
C VAL A 210 -5.63 -24.44 12.53
N GLN A 211 -5.58 -25.63 13.14
CA GLN A 211 -5.74 -26.90 12.44
C GLN A 211 -7.13 -26.97 11.82
N GLU A 212 -7.27 -27.60 10.64
CA GLU A 212 -8.52 -27.58 9.87
C GLU A 212 -9.72 -28.07 10.68
N ARG A 213 -9.55 -29.13 11.49
CA ARG A 213 -10.60 -29.68 12.36
C ARG A 213 -11.11 -28.71 13.44
N HIS A 214 -10.34 -27.69 13.78
CA HIS A 214 -10.66 -26.68 14.79
C HIS A 214 -11.10 -25.35 14.17
N ARG A 215 -11.13 -25.27 12.83
CA ARG A 215 -11.42 -24.04 12.09
C ARG A 215 -12.93 -23.90 11.88
N VAL A 216 -13.46 -22.75 12.27
CA VAL A 216 -14.86 -22.39 12.05
C VAL A 216 -14.95 -21.20 11.10
N GLY A 217 -15.86 -21.20 10.14
CA GLY A 217 -16.07 -20.08 9.21
C GLY A 217 -17.22 -19.19 9.66
N PHE A 218 -17.08 -17.87 9.49
CA PHE A 218 -18.16 -16.90 9.69
C PHE A 218 -18.26 -15.95 8.51
N GLY A 219 -19.48 -15.60 8.10
CA GLY A 219 -19.75 -14.63 7.05
C GLY A 219 -19.80 -13.18 7.51
N SER A 220 -19.98 -12.93 8.81
CA SER A 220 -20.00 -11.58 9.37
C SER A 220 -19.39 -11.49 10.77
N GLU A 221 -19.01 -10.28 11.19
CA GLU A 221 -18.58 -10.01 12.57
C GLU A 221 -19.70 -10.37 13.55
N ARG A 222 -20.96 -10.02 13.22
CA ARG A 222 -22.17 -10.29 14.04
C ARG A 222 -22.38 -11.79 14.28
N GLU A 223 -22.18 -12.61 13.25
CA GLU A 223 -22.31 -14.06 13.35
C GLU A 223 -21.27 -14.65 14.30
N ALA A 224 -20.01 -14.21 14.19
CA ALA A 224 -18.95 -14.64 15.10
C ALA A 224 -19.24 -14.25 16.56
N PHE A 225 -19.72 -13.03 16.79
CA PHE A 225 -20.12 -12.57 18.13
C PHE A 225 -21.28 -13.37 18.70
N ALA A 226 -22.33 -13.62 17.90
CA ALA A 226 -23.48 -14.43 18.33
C ALA A 226 -23.08 -15.87 18.68
N ALA A 227 -22.04 -16.40 18.03
CA ALA A 227 -21.45 -17.70 18.34
C ALA A 227 -20.49 -17.68 19.54
N GLY A 228 -20.34 -16.55 20.24
CA GLY A 228 -19.48 -16.42 21.43
C GLY A 228 -17.99 -16.20 21.13
N TYR A 229 -17.63 -15.83 19.90
CA TYR A 229 -16.24 -15.58 19.52
C TYR A 229 -15.86 -14.12 19.74
N ARG A 230 -14.63 -13.90 20.21
CA ARG A 230 -14.02 -12.57 20.37
C ARG A 230 -13.04 -12.26 19.23
N PRO A 231 -12.89 -10.99 18.82
CA PRO A 231 -12.00 -10.63 17.73
C PRO A 231 -10.54 -10.78 18.14
N CYS A 232 -9.72 -11.25 17.20
CA CYS A 232 -8.28 -11.32 17.35
C CYS A 232 -7.66 -9.93 17.54
N LYS A 233 -6.87 -9.76 18.60
CA LYS A 233 -6.16 -8.51 18.91
C LYS A 233 -5.04 -8.18 17.91
N VAL A 234 -4.56 -9.17 17.15
CA VAL A 234 -3.49 -8.97 16.17
C VAL A 234 -4.04 -8.51 14.83
N CYS A 235 -4.95 -9.27 14.20
CA CYS A 235 -5.50 -8.86 12.91
C CYS A 235 -6.67 -7.88 13.00
N ARG A 236 -7.27 -7.71 14.19
CA ARG A 236 -8.34 -6.76 14.50
C ARG A 236 -9.48 -6.83 13.47
N PRO A 237 -10.13 -8.00 13.34
CA PRO A 237 -11.14 -8.22 12.30
C PRO A 237 -12.41 -7.41 12.56
N ALA A 238 -12.74 -7.16 13.83
CA ALA A 238 -13.84 -6.34 14.30
C ALA A 238 -13.36 -5.42 15.43
N LEU A 239 -14.16 -4.41 15.79
CA LEU A 239 -14.02 -3.73 17.07
C LEU A 239 -14.39 -4.72 18.18
N ALA A 240 -13.69 -4.69 19.31
CA ALA A 240 -14.14 -5.45 20.47
C ALA A 240 -15.54 -4.92 20.85
N ALA A 241 -16.49 -5.84 21.01
CA ALA A 241 -17.81 -5.52 21.55
C ALA A 241 -17.70 -5.13 23.03
#